data_AF-A0A099LC03-F1
#
_entry.id   AF-A0A099LC03-F1
#
_cell.length_a   1.000
_cell.length_b   1.000
_cell.length_c   1.000
_cell.angle_alpha   90.00
_cell.angle_beta   90.00
_cell.angle_gamma   90.00
#
_symmetry.space_group_name_H-M   'P 1'
#
loop_
_entity.id
_entity.type
_entity.pdbx_description
1 polymer ?
#
loop_
_entity_poly.entity_id
_entity_poly.type
_entity_poly.pdbx_seq_one_letter_code
_entity_poly.pdbx_strand_id
1 'polypeptide(L)' 'MPTWLIVVVIGLAIAMVIGNLSMLKRSAHPLRRKSLNDLSETLPRAGDRREEEIKQEKINRQKNR' A
#
# COMPACT_ATOMS: atom_id res chain seq x y z
N MET A 1 1.33 14.93 50.80
CA MET A 1 2.07 14.26 49.70
C MET A 1 3.39 14.99 49.53
N PRO A 2 4.54 14.32 49.63
CA PRO A 2 5.83 15.01 49.52
C PRO A 2 6.07 15.47 48.08
N THR A 3 6.61 16.67 47.91
CA THR A 3 6.74 17.37 46.62
C THR A 3 7.51 16.56 45.57
N TRP A 4 8.53 15.80 46.00
CA TRP A 4 9.30 14.93 45.11
C TRP A 4 8.44 13.84 44.46
N LEU A 5 7.41 13.36 45.15
CA LEU A 5 6.52 12.30 44.67
C LEU A 5 5.56 12.83 43.60
N ILE A 6 5.14 14.09 43.71
CA ILE A 6 4.36 14.80 42.68
C ILE A 6 5.17 14.94 41.39
N VAL A 7 6.45 15.31 41.48
CA VAL A 7 7.35 15.43 40.33
C VAL A 7 7.53 14.08 39.61
N VAL A 8 7.70 12.99 40.37
CA VAL A 8 7.84 11.64 39.82
C VAL A 8 6.57 11.20 39.07
N VAL A 9 5.39 11.43 39.65
CA VAL A 9 4.10 11.05 39.01
C VAL A 9 3.87 11.81 37.71
N ILE A 10 4.18 13.11 37.68
CA ILE A 10 4.07 13.93 36.47
C ILE A 10 5.05 13.46 35.39
N GLY A 11 6.30 13.16 35.77
CA GLY A 11 7.30 12.62 34.85
C GLY A 11 6.88 11.29 34.23
N LEU A 12 6.31 10.39 35.03
CA LEU A 12 5.81 9.09 34.57
C LEU A 12 4.64 9.25 33.59
N ALA A 13 3.69 10.16 33.88
CA ALA A 13 2.56 10.43 32.99
C ALA A 13 3.02 10.96 31.62
N ILE A 14 3.97 11.90 31.60
CA ILE A 14 4.55 12.43 30.36
C ILE A 14 5.29 11.34 29.58
N ALA A 15 6.11 10.53 30.28
CA ALA A 15 6.83 9.42 29.65
C ALA A 15 5.90 8.38 29.03
N MET A 16 4.74 8.11 29.66
CA MET A 16 3.74 7.18 29.14
C MET A 16 3.09 7.71 27.84
N VAL A 17 2.77 9.00 27.79
CA VAL A 17 2.22 9.66 26.59
C VAL A 17 3.26 9.67 25.45
N ILE A 18 4.50 10.04 25.74
CA ILE A 18 5.59 10.07 24.74
C ILE A 18 5.92 8.65 24.25
N GLY A 19 5.99 7.66 25.15
CA GLY A 19 6.24 6.27 24.82
C GLY A 19 5.16 5.70 23.89
N ASN A 20 3.89 6.03 24.14
CA ASN A 20 2.78 5.59 23.31
C ASN A 20 2.79 6.27 21.93
N LEU A 21 3.04 7.59 21.88
CA LEU A 21 3.16 8.33 20.62
C LEU A 21 4.36 7.87 19.77
N SER A 22 5.47 7.47 20.39
CA SER A 22 6.66 6.92 19.70
C SER A 22 6.36 5.60 19.00
N MET A 23 5.51 4.74 19.60
CA MET A 23 5.06 3.48 18.99
C MET A 23 4.07 3.67 17.84
N LEU A 24 3.26 4.74 17.87
CA LEU A 24 2.21 4.99 16.87
C LEU A 24 2.76 5.25 15.46
N LYS A 25 4.01 5.71 15.32
CA LYS A 25 4.61 6.04 14.01
C LYS A 25 5.13 4.82 13.24
N ARG A 26 5.20 3.63 13.85
CA ARG A 26 5.85 2.47 13.23
C ARG A 26 5.03 1.77 12.13
N SER A 27 3.75 2.13 11.94
CA SER A 27 2.83 1.49 10.98
C SER A 27 2.54 2.35 9.73
N ALA A 28 3.43 3.24 9.31
CA ALA A 28 3.26 4.01 8.06
C ALA A 28 3.67 3.21 6.80
N HIS A 29 3.51 1.88 6.83
CA HIS A 29 3.77 1.03 5.68
C HIS A 29 2.47 0.44 5.15
N PRO A 30 2.15 0.64 3.85
CA PRO A 30 0.95 0.06 3.29
C PRO A 30 1.04 -1.46 3.42
N LEU A 31 -0.01 -2.07 3.96
CA LEU A 31 -0.13 -3.52 4.17
C LEU A 31 0.09 -4.31 2.87
N ARG A 32 -0.14 -3.66 1.73
CA ARG A 32 0.04 -4.24 0.41
C ARG A 32 0.77 -3.26 -0.51
N ARG A 33 1.84 -3.74 -1.13
CA ARG A 33 2.68 -2.96 -2.07
C ARG A 33 2.06 -2.81 -3.46
N LYS A 34 1.19 -3.75 -3.85
CA LYS A 34 0.63 -3.88 -5.20
C LYS A 34 -0.87 -3.64 -5.16
N SER A 35 -1.50 -3.09 -6.20
CA SER A 35 -2.96 -2.91 -6.18
C SER A 35 -3.70 -4.26 -6.39
N LEU A 36 -5.01 -4.32 -6.09
CA LEU A 36 -5.84 -5.53 -6.27
C LEU A 36 -5.88 -5.93 -7.75
N ASN A 37 -5.76 -4.92 -8.61
CA ASN A 37 -5.94 -5.02 -10.03
C ASN A 37 -4.61 -5.22 -10.79
N ASP A 38 -3.49 -5.13 -10.07
CA ASP A 38 -2.16 -5.38 -10.63
C ASP A 38 -1.65 -6.78 -10.29
N LEU A 39 -2.48 -7.64 -9.68
CA LEU A 39 -2.10 -9.03 -9.47
C LEU A 39 -1.84 -9.66 -10.85
N SER A 40 -0.76 -10.41 -10.99
CA SER A 40 -0.43 -11.04 -12.27
C SER A 40 -1.59 -11.95 -12.65
N GLU A 41 -2.42 -11.53 -13.60
CA GLU A 41 -3.55 -12.33 -14.05
C GLU A 41 -2.98 -13.59 -14.74
N THR A 42 -3.35 -14.76 -14.23
CA THR A 42 -2.91 -16.04 -14.79
C THR A 42 -3.66 -16.42 -16.06
N LEU A 43 -4.71 -15.66 -16.39
CA LEU A 43 -5.54 -15.85 -17.57
C LEU A 43 -5.69 -14.51 -18.30
N PRO A 44 -5.66 -14.52 -19.65
CA PRO A 44 -5.88 -13.31 -20.43
C PRO A 44 -7.30 -12.80 -20.20
N ARG A 45 -7.45 -11.49 -19.99
CA ARG A 45 -8.74 -10.85 -19.80
C ARG A 45 -9.61 -11.07 -21.04
N ALA A 46 -10.92 -11.23 -20.85
CA ALA A 46 -11.84 -11.53 -21.94
C ALA A 46 -11.84 -10.49 -23.08
N GLY A 47 -11.40 -9.24 -22.80
CA GLY A 47 -11.23 -8.19 -23.80
C GLY A 47 -9.89 -8.23 -24.55
N ASP A 48 -8.82 -8.73 -23.93
CA ASP A 48 -7.45 -8.60 -24.44
C ASP A 48 -7.22 -9.47 -25.68
N ARG A 49 -7.80 -10.69 -25.71
CA ARG A 49 -7.72 -11.57 -26.89
C ARG A 49 -8.32 -10.90 -28.13
N ARG A 50 -9.44 -10.19 -27.95
CA ARG A 50 -10.13 -9.50 -29.05
C ARG A 50 -9.29 -8.33 -29.56
N GLU A 51 -8.60 -7.61 -28.67
CA GLU A 51 -7.69 -6.54 -29.06
C GLU A 51 -6.44 -7.06 -29.80
N GLU A 52 -5.91 -8.20 -29.37
CA GLU A 52 -4.79 -8.89 -30.04
C GLU A 52 -5.19 -9.37 -31.45
N GLU A 53 -6.36 -9.98 -31.59
CA GLU A 53 -6.92 -10.40 -32.88
C GLU A 53 -7.10 -9.22 -33.84
N ILE A 54 -7.67 -8.11 -33.36
CA ILE A 54 -7.84 -6.88 -34.15
C ILE A 54 -6.49 -6.28 -34.55
N LYS A 55 -5.47 -6.33 -33.68
CA LYS A 55 -4.11 -5.88 -34.00
C LYS A 55 -3.47 -6.75 -35.08
N GLN A 56 -3.56 -8.07 -34.95
CA GLN A 56 -3.06 -9.04 -35.94
C GLN A 56 -3.71 -8.82 -37.32
N GLU A 57 -5.03 -8.61 -37.35
CA GLU A 57 -5.77 -8.36 -38.57
C GLU A 57 -5.34 -7.06 -39.29
N LYS A 58 -5.08 -6.00 -38.53
CA LYS A 58 -4.56 -4.73 -39.07
C LYS A 58 -3.16 -4.89 -39.67
N ILE A 59 -2.28 -5.61 -38.99
CA ILE A 59 -0.91 -5.89 -39.46
C ILE A 59 -0.96 -6.68 -40.78
N ASN A 60 -1.81 -7.71 -40.87
CA ASN A 60 -1.97 -8.50 -42.09
C ASN A 60 -2.53 -7.67 -43.25
N ARG A 61 -3.50 -6.78 -42.99
CA ARG A 61 -4.01 -5.85 -44.02
C ARG A 61 -2.96 -4.86 -44.50
N GLN A 62 -2.07 -4.40 -43.62
CA GLN A 62 -1.00 -3.48 -43.98
C GLN A 62 0.12 -4.18 -44.78
N LYS A 63 0.41 -5.45 -44.47
CA LYS A 63 1.40 -6.26 -45.20
C LYS A 63 0.97 -6.64 -46.62
N ASN A 64 -0.34 -6.70 -46.87
CA ASN A 64 -0.93 -6.99 -48.19
C ASN A 64 -1.22 -5.73 -49.04
N ARG A 65 -0.78 -4.55 -48.60
CA ARG A 65 -0.77 -3.32 -49.40
C ARG A 65 0.64 -3.03 -49.87
#